data_AF-A0A2E8L3I0-F1
#
_entry.id   AF-A0A2E8L3I0-F1
#
_cell.length_a   1.000
_cell.length_b   1.000
_cell.length_c   1.000
_cell.angle_alpha   90.00
_cell.angle_beta   90.00
_cell.angle_gamma   90.00
#
_symmetry.space_group_name_H-M   'P 1'
#
loop_
_entity.id
_entity.type
_entity.pdbx_description
1 polymer ?
#
loop_
_entity_poly.entity_id
_entity_poly.type
_entity_poly.pdbx_seq_one_letter_code
_entity_poly.pdbx_strand_id
1 'polypeptide(L)'
;MKVTKIKLSAIASGVALGIASAASQAAQPPAFALTGPKTGAEIQIGGTLNNRASYQAVMPAADSFDIVATIKPESADIGKSGSFVVALEVEGLGTFNLLSGGIWVPLDLANIQAYKTKTLAASEDITILDNFIGTDTNLTGTTLKVYVAYYTDGDISNITYNTTAAAVAISTTPSGCPTGTTANSATYNGLPVCNLPVGDPITTDMHLTANNAYFFSGTVFVGNNTVNTPFADKVSLAIDPGVNIISEGGQSALVVSRGGKIFANGSPDKPIILTSSQDDGSLDVLNARGLWGGVAINGSATQNTSSGFAQGEGSTGEYGGGTSPNDSDNSGSMTYVQIRYAGYPITADDELNTISLHAVGSGTTLDYIHSHNGADDGIEFYGGTVNAKHILITGQDDDALDWTNGWTGNLQHVVVKHTTSGDNCIEADNLGANPIATPRSNPTISNLTCITSSTQKSSGHAFELKAGTAMQMYNSVVGGVIESTEGCILIAGDETFSQSGSSAATLNGTLKMERSYITTACAAALAGSGTFTTAEWFAAQAGTTSGSVDLGGPNGWTNGSLINAKTVTNGLGTFFDTVDHIGGVKDDTSDWTKGWSYDYD
;
A
#
# COMPACT_ATOMS: atom_id res chain seq x y z
N MET A 1 -39.83 -17.79 -36.04
CA MET A 1 -38.62 -17.11 -35.53
C MET A 1 -38.07 -17.97 -34.39
N LYS A 2 -36.98 -18.70 -34.61
CA LYS A 2 -36.35 -19.55 -33.59
C LYS A 2 -35.52 -18.65 -32.68
N VAL A 3 -35.89 -18.56 -31.40
CA VAL A 3 -35.12 -17.86 -30.37
C VAL A 3 -34.01 -18.81 -29.90
N THR A 4 -32.79 -18.55 -30.34
CA THR A 4 -31.60 -19.27 -29.92
C THR A 4 -31.24 -18.81 -28.52
N LYS A 5 -31.47 -19.65 -27.50
CA LYS A 5 -30.95 -19.45 -26.15
C LYS A 5 -29.44 -19.70 -26.17
N ILE A 6 -28.65 -18.65 -26.11
CA ILE A 6 -27.19 -18.75 -25.90
C ILE A 6 -26.99 -19.12 -24.43
N LYS A 7 -26.51 -20.35 -24.19
CA LYS A 7 -26.04 -20.77 -22.87
C LYS A 7 -24.58 -20.34 -22.74
N LEU A 8 -24.31 -19.30 -21.96
CA LEU A 8 -22.98 -19.08 -21.39
C LEU A 8 -22.81 -20.10 -20.25
N SER A 9 -22.01 -21.14 -20.48
CA SER A 9 -21.57 -22.04 -19.41
C SER A 9 -20.11 -21.73 -19.11
N ALA A 10 -19.88 -20.88 -18.09
CA ALA A 10 -18.56 -20.74 -17.49
C ALA A 10 -18.30 -21.99 -16.63
N ILE A 11 -17.23 -22.71 -16.98
CA ILE A 11 -16.74 -23.86 -16.24
C ILE A 11 -16.00 -23.31 -15.01
N ALA A 12 -16.66 -23.31 -13.87
CA ALA A 12 -16.05 -23.01 -12.58
C ALA A 12 -15.25 -24.23 -12.11
N SER A 13 -13.95 -24.24 -12.42
CA SER A 13 -12.97 -25.10 -11.75
C SER A 13 -11.75 -24.25 -11.43
N GLY A 14 -11.86 -23.48 -10.35
CA GLY A 14 -10.77 -22.75 -9.72
C GLY A 14 -10.71 -23.14 -8.26
N VAL A 15 -9.58 -23.72 -7.87
CA VAL A 15 -9.24 -24.08 -6.49
C VAL A 15 -9.38 -22.83 -5.62
N ALA A 16 -10.27 -22.89 -4.63
CA ALA A 16 -10.35 -21.87 -3.58
C ALA A 16 -9.07 -21.95 -2.75
N LEU A 17 -8.02 -21.24 -3.17
CA LEU A 17 -6.97 -20.79 -2.29
C LEU A 17 -7.65 -19.84 -1.30
N GLY A 18 -7.88 -20.33 -0.09
CA GLY A 18 -8.34 -19.53 1.03
C GLY A 18 -7.25 -18.55 1.44
N ILE A 19 -7.08 -17.49 0.66
CA ILE A 19 -6.44 -16.27 1.13
C ILE A 19 -7.48 -15.68 2.08
N ALA A 20 -7.21 -15.77 3.38
CA ALA A 20 -7.98 -15.03 4.36
C ALA A 20 -8.04 -13.58 3.87
N SER A 21 -9.24 -13.07 3.64
CA SER A 21 -9.48 -11.67 3.33
C SER A 21 -9.02 -10.84 4.54
N ALA A 22 -7.73 -10.53 4.60
CA ALA A 22 -7.22 -9.43 5.38
C ALA A 22 -7.99 -8.21 4.86
N ALA A 23 -8.69 -7.51 5.76
CA ALA A 23 -9.30 -6.25 5.43
C ALA A 23 -8.15 -5.27 5.20
N SER A 24 -7.62 -5.25 3.97
CA SER A 24 -6.80 -4.15 3.48
C SER A 24 -7.60 -2.86 3.68
N GLN A 25 -6.90 -1.75 3.86
CA GLN A 25 -7.53 -0.43 3.74
C GLN A 25 -8.00 -0.27 2.29
N ALA A 26 -9.09 -0.94 1.92
CA ALA A 26 -9.73 -0.80 0.63
C ALA A 26 -10.07 0.67 0.48
N ALA A 27 -9.54 1.30 -0.58
CA ALA A 27 -10.00 2.61 -0.99
C ALA A 27 -11.53 2.60 -0.99
N GLN A 28 -12.19 3.68 -0.57
CA GLN A 28 -13.65 3.69 -0.62
C GLN A 28 -14.05 4.04 -2.07
N PRO A 29 -14.82 3.19 -2.78
CA PRO A 29 -15.35 3.59 -4.07
C PRO A 29 -16.27 4.81 -3.88
N PRO A 30 -16.56 5.57 -4.96
CA PRO A 30 -17.46 6.70 -4.89
C PRO A 30 -18.78 6.34 -4.19
N ALA A 31 -19.16 7.13 -3.19
CA ALA A 31 -20.49 7.05 -2.60
C ALA A 31 -21.51 7.71 -3.53
N PHE A 32 -22.66 7.07 -3.71
CA PHE A 32 -23.70 7.56 -4.61
C PHE A 32 -24.84 8.19 -3.82
N ALA A 33 -25.40 9.27 -4.36
CA ALA A 33 -26.67 9.81 -3.88
C ALA A 33 -27.78 8.77 -4.08
N LEU A 34 -28.62 8.62 -3.05
CA LEU A 34 -29.66 7.60 -3.02
C LEU A 34 -31.06 8.18 -3.22
N THR A 35 -31.93 7.38 -3.81
CA THR A 35 -33.38 7.59 -3.83
C THR A 35 -34.06 6.47 -3.05
N GLY A 36 -35.04 6.82 -2.23
CA GLY A 36 -35.78 5.90 -1.39
C GLY A 36 -36.01 6.44 0.01
N PRO A 37 -36.69 5.69 0.88
CA PRO A 37 -37.03 6.14 2.24
C PRO A 37 -35.87 6.05 3.23
N LYS A 38 -34.80 5.32 2.91
CA LYS A 38 -33.64 5.07 3.81
C LYS A 38 -32.59 6.16 3.64
N THR A 39 -32.82 7.33 4.22
CA THR A 39 -31.94 8.51 4.02
C THR A 39 -30.62 8.40 4.76
N GLY A 40 -30.52 7.53 5.77
CA GLY A 40 -29.27 7.23 6.48
C GLY A 40 -28.41 6.13 5.86
N ALA A 41 -28.81 5.54 4.73
CA ALA A 41 -28.04 4.50 4.06
C ALA A 41 -26.94 5.08 3.17
N GLU A 42 -25.89 4.30 2.94
CA GLU A 42 -24.81 4.61 1.99
C GLU A 42 -24.62 3.44 1.02
N ILE A 43 -24.46 3.73 -0.28
CA ILE A 43 -24.08 2.74 -1.29
C ILE A 43 -22.86 3.27 -2.03
N GLN A 44 -21.80 2.47 -2.03
CA GLN A 44 -20.56 2.75 -2.75
C GLN A 44 -20.35 1.66 -3.80
N ILE A 45 -19.93 2.02 -5.00
CA ILE A 45 -19.80 1.09 -6.13
C ILE A 45 -18.56 1.46 -6.95
N GLY A 46 -17.77 0.48 -7.35
CA GLY A 46 -16.67 0.71 -8.28
C GLY A 46 -16.13 -0.59 -8.87
N GLY A 47 -15.40 -0.46 -9.98
CA GLY A 47 -14.63 -1.56 -10.52
C GLY A 47 -13.21 -1.58 -9.96
N THR A 48 -12.63 -2.76 -9.82
CA THR A 48 -11.33 -2.98 -9.17
C THR A 48 -10.55 -4.10 -9.86
N LEU A 49 -9.23 -3.95 -9.95
CA LEU A 49 -8.30 -4.93 -10.53
C LEU A 49 -7.52 -5.72 -9.45
N ASN A 50 -7.66 -5.30 -8.19
CA ASN A 50 -6.77 -5.69 -7.10
C ASN A 50 -7.56 -5.94 -5.81
N ASN A 51 -8.70 -6.63 -5.96
CA ASN A 51 -9.54 -7.06 -4.85
C ASN A 51 -9.86 -5.92 -3.87
N ARG A 52 -10.39 -4.80 -4.39
CA ARG A 52 -10.84 -3.62 -3.64
C ARG A 52 -9.73 -2.73 -3.08
N ALA A 53 -8.46 -3.02 -3.33
CA ALA A 53 -7.38 -2.16 -2.85
C ALA A 53 -7.44 -0.78 -3.53
N SER A 54 -7.88 -0.71 -4.79
CA SER A 54 -8.22 0.54 -5.48
C SER A 54 -9.41 0.39 -6.43
N TYR A 55 -9.94 1.52 -6.90
CA TYR A 55 -11.09 1.58 -7.80
C TYR A 55 -10.82 2.49 -9.00
N GLN A 56 -11.27 2.09 -10.18
CA GLN A 56 -11.15 2.88 -11.40
C GLN A 56 -12.51 3.04 -12.09
N ALA A 57 -12.67 4.14 -12.82
CA ALA A 57 -13.85 4.38 -13.66
C ALA A 57 -13.71 3.72 -15.04
N VAL A 58 -12.49 3.35 -15.43
CA VAL A 58 -12.17 2.71 -16.71
C VAL A 58 -11.34 1.47 -16.42
N MET A 59 -11.76 0.31 -16.90
CA MET A 59 -11.06 -0.97 -16.74
C MET A 59 -10.34 -1.35 -18.03
N PRO A 60 -9.13 -1.92 -17.97
CA PRO A 60 -8.47 -2.49 -19.13
C PRO A 60 -9.28 -3.65 -19.72
N ALA A 61 -9.48 -3.67 -21.04
CA ALA A 61 -10.28 -4.72 -21.69
C ALA A 61 -9.64 -6.12 -21.67
N ALA A 62 -8.32 -6.20 -21.54
CA ALA A 62 -7.56 -7.44 -21.61
C ALA A 62 -7.28 -8.08 -20.25
N ASP A 63 -7.58 -7.39 -19.15
CA ASP A 63 -7.37 -7.89 -17.79
C ASP A 63 -8.70 -8.25 -17.13
N SER A 64 -8.65 -9.21 -16.21
CA SER A 64 -9.78 -9.53 -15.36
C SER A 64 -9.97 -8.42 -14.33
N PHE A 65 -11.20 -7.93 -14.21
CA PHE A 65 -11.59 -7.00 -13.17
C PHE A 65 -12.90 -7.42 -12.52
N ASP A 66 -13.11 -6.92 -11.30
CA ASP A 66 -14.36 -7.07 -10.58
C ASP A 66 -15.14 -5.77 -10.63
N ILE A 67 -16.47 -5.87 -10.54
CA ILE A 67 -17.31 -4.75 -10.10
C ILE A 67 -17.93 -5.14 -8.79
N VAL A 68 -17.77 -4.28 -7.80
CA VAL A 68 -18.24 -4.54 -6.43
C VAL A 68 -18.98 -3.34 -5.88
N ALA A 69 -19.75 -3.60 -4.82
CA ALA A 69 -20.41 -2.57 -4.05
C ALA A 69 -20.34 -2.88 -2.55
N THR A 70 -20.40 -1.82 -1.76
CA THR A 70 -20.59 -1.87 -0.32
C THR A 70 -21.85 -1.09 0.02
N ILE A 71 -22.73 -1.70 0.80
CA ILE A 71 -23.93 -1.07 1.36
C ILE A 71 -23.71 -0.92 2.86
N LYS A 72 -23.86 0.31 3.38
CA LYS A 72 -24.07 0.55 4.81
C LYS A 72 -25.56 0.81 5.00
N PRO A 73 -26.33 -0.17 5.51
CA PRO A 73 -27.76 0.03 5.72
C PRO A 73 -28.00 1.15 6.74
N GLU A 74 -29.17 1.78 6.64
CA GLU A 74 -29.62 2.69 7.70
C GLU A 74 -29.60 1.97 9.06
N SER A 75 -29.15 2.65 10.12
CA SER A 75 -28.96 2.02 11.45
C SER A 75 -30.21 1.32 11.98
N ALA A 76 -31.40 1.80 11.61
CA ALA A 76 -32.68 1.20 11.98
C ALA A 76 -33.01 -0.11 11.26
N ASP A 77 -32.28 -0.44 10.18
CA ASP A 77 -32.45 -1.65 9.38
C ASP A 77 -31.48 -2.78 9.76
N ILE A 78 -30.42 -2.47 10.51
CA ILE A 78 -29.46 -3.48 11.00
C ILE A 78 -30.21 -4.50 11.87
N GLY A 79 -30.02 -5.79 11.56
CA GLY A 79 -30.72 -6.91 12.22
C GLY A 79 -32.07 -7.29 11.59
N LYS A 80 -32.60 -6.52 10.64
CA LYS A 80 -33.80 -6.90 9.87
C LYS A 80 -33.46 -7.82 8.70
N SER A 81 -34.48 -8.45 8.11
CA SER A 81 -34.33 -9.18 6.85
C SER A 81 -34.16 -8.19 5.70
N GLY A 82 -32.98 -8.13 5.08
CA GLY A 82 -32.69 -7.28 3.93
C GLY A 82 -32.56 -8.07 2.65
N SER A 83 -33.13 -7.55 1.58
CA SER A 83 -33.08 -8.11 0.23
C SER A 83 -32.31 -7.17 -0.69
N PHE A 84 -31.30 -7.68 -1.39
CA PHE A 84 -30.43 -6.91 -2.27
C PHE A 84 -30.81 -7.10 -3.74
N VAL A 85 -30.88 -6.00 -4.48
CA VAL A 85 -31.16 -5.99 -5.92
C VAL A 85 -29.95 -5.36 -6.62
N VAL A 86 -29.55 -5.96 -7.74
CA VAL A 86 -28.49 -5.42 -8.59
C VAL A 86 -28.99 -5.41 -10.03
N ALA A 87 -28.95 -4.23 -10.66
CA ALA A 87 -29.23 -4.09 -12.08
C ALA A 87 -28.01 -3.54 -12.82
N LEU A 88 -27.74 -4.13 -13.99
CA LEU A 88 -26.64 -3.79 -14.88
C LEU A 88 -27.22 -3.37 -16.23
N GLU A 89 -27.07 -2.11 -16.59
CA GLU A 89 -27.28 -1.63 -17.95
C GLU A 89 -25.98 -1.78 -18.72
N VAL A 90 -26.03 -2.53 -19.82
CA VAL A 90 -24.94 -2.69 -20.77
C VAL A 90 -25.30 -1.90 -22.02
N GLU A 91 -24.49 -0.90 -22.33
CA GLU A 91 -24.71 -0.02 -23.47
C GLU A 91 -24.88 -0.83 -24.76
N GLY A 92 -25.98 -0.59 -25.48
CA GLY A 92 -26.32 -1.30 -26.72
C GLY A 92 -26.97 -2.69 -26.55
N LEU A 93 -26.98 -3.28 -25.36
CA LEU A 93 -27.61 -4.59 -25.10
C LEU A 93 -28.89 -4.49 -24.26
N GLY A 94 -28.95 -3.55 -23.30
CA GLY A 94 -30.11 -3.33 -22.44
C GLY A 94 -29.79 -3.49 -20.95
N THR A 95 -30.83 -3.56 -20.13
CA THR A 95 -30.71 -3.61 -18.67
C THR A 95 -31.09 -4.98 -18.14
N PHE A 96 -30.28 -5.52 -17.23
CA PHE A 96 -30.41 -6.85 -16.69
C PHE A 96 -30.45 -6.81 -15.16
N ASN A 97 -31.30 -7.63 -14.54
CA ASN A 97 -31.35 -7.86 -13.11
C ASN A 97 -30.54 -9.11 -12.75
N LEU A 98 -29.72 -9.05 -11.70
CA LEU A 98 -29.00 -10.19 -11.16
C LEU A 98 -29.94 -11.00 -10.27
N LEU A 99 -29.97 -12.32 -10.47
CA LEU A 99 -30.72 -13.26 -9.65
C LEU A 99 -29.78 -14.17 -8.84
N SER A 100 -30.35 -14.87 -7.87
CA SER A 100 -29.65 -15.91 -7.10
C SER A 100 -29.01 -16.95 -8.04
N GLY A 101 -27.79 -17.36 -7.71
CA GLY A 101 -26.99 -18.26 -8.55
C GLY A 101 -26.21 -17.57 -9.67
N GLY A 102 -26.14 -16.23 -9.69
CA GLY A 102 -25.31 -15.48 -10.64
C GLY A 102 -25.94 -15.32 -12.03
N ILE A 103 -27.27 -15.44 -12.12
CA ILE A 103 -27.98 -15.44 -13.41
C ILE A 103 -28.47 -14.01 -13.71
N TRP A 104 -28.10 -13.49 -14.88
CA TRP A 104 -28.61 -12.22 -15.40
C TRP A 104 -29.85 -12.45 -16.27
N VAL A 105 -30.93 -11.72 -15.99
CA VAL A 105 -32.17 -11.73 -16.78
C VAL A 105 -32.55 -10.30 -17.18
N PRO A 106 -33.27 -10.06 -18.29
CA PRO A 106 -33.77 -8.72 -18.60
C PRO A 106 -34.54 -8.11 -17.43
N LEU A 107 -34.27 -6.84 -17.12
CA LEU A 107 -34.90 -6.14 -16.01
C LEU A 107 -36.40 -5.93 -16.31
N ASP A 108 -37.26 -6.47 -15.44
CA ASP A 108 -38.69 -6.19 -15.41
C ASP A 108 -39.01 -5.33 -14.18
N LEU A 109 -39.30 -4.05 -14.40
CA LEU A 109 -39.63 -3.12 -13.32
C LEU A 109 -40.92 -3.46 -12.57
N ALA A 110 -41.81 -4.26 -13.18
CA ALA A 110 -43.01 -4.75 -12.50
C ALA A 110 -42.71 -5.94 -11.57
N ASN A 111 -41.58 -6.64 -11.79
CA ASN A 111 -41.21 -7.85 -11.07
C ASN A 111 -39.72 -7.84 -10.72
N ILE A 112 -39.28 -6.80 -10.00
CA ILE A 112 -37.91 -6.70 -9.49
C ILE A 112 -37.67 -7.84 -8.49
N GLN A 113 -36.56 -8.55 -8.66
CA GLN A 113 -36.19 -9.68 -7.81
C GLN A 113 -34.85 -9.43 -7.15
N ALA A 114 -34.74 -9.81 -5.87
CA ALA A 114 -33.50 -9.77 -5.15
C ALA A 114 -32.59 -10.95 -5.53
N TYR A 115 -31.28 -10.69 -5.65
CA TYR A 115 -30.30 -11.76 -5.88
C TYR A 115 -29.95 -12.50 -4.58
N LYS A 116 -30.07 -11.83 -3.43
CA LYS A 116 -29.77 -12.37 -2.10
C LYS A 116 -30.62 -11.70 -1.02
N THR A 117 -31.08 -12.48 -0.05
CA THR A 117 -31.77 -12.00 1.15
C THR A 117 -31.08 -12.57 2.39
N LYS A 118 -30.78 -11.73 3.38
CA LYS A 118 -30.16 -12.12 4.67
C LYS A 118 -30.49 -11.12 5.77
N THR A 119 -30.17 -11.46 7.01
CA THR A 119 -30.16 -10.48 8.10
C THR A 119 -29.07 -9.44 7.86
N LEU A 120 -29.42 -8.15 7.89
CA LEU A 120 -28.51 -7.04 7.61
C LEU A 120 -27.49 -6.83 8.74
N ALA A 121 -26.21 -6.71 8.37
CA ALA A 121 -25.12 -6.21 9.20
C ALA A 121 -24.94 -4.70 9.02
N ALA A 122 -24.01 -4.11 9.79
CA ALA A 122 -23.67 -2.69 9.68
C ALA A 122 -22.99 -2.32 8.35
N SER A 123 -22.42 -3.30 7.65
CA SER A 123 -21.82 -3.16 6.32
C SER A 123 -21.99 -4.47 5.56
N GLU A 124 -22.27 -4.37 4.27
CA GLU A 124 -22.59 -5.50 3.41
C GLU A 124 -21.84 -5.38 2.09
N ASP A 125 -21.06 -6.41 1.75
CA ASP A 125 -20.30 -6.46 0.50
C ASP A 125 -21.03 -7.28 -0.57
N ILE A 126 -21.04 -6.73 -1.78
CA ILE A 126 -21.69 -7.28 -2.96
C ILE A 126 -20.65 -7.40 -4.07
N THR A 127 -20.54 -8.59 -4.66
CA THR A 127 -19.82 -8.79 -5.93
C THR A 127 -20.84 -8.80 -7.04
N ILE A 128 -20.68 -7.87 -7.99
CA ILE A 128 -21.61 -7.64 -9.11
C ILE A 128 -21.11 -8.37 -10.35
N LEU A 129 -19.83 -8.16 -10.68
CA LEU A 129 -19.09 -8.94 -11.66
C LEU A 129 -17.81 -9.44 -11.00
N ASP A 130 -17.41 -10.66 -11.33
CA ASP A 130 -16.26 -11.37 -10.77
C ASP A 130 -15.39 -11.86 -11.92
N ASN A 131 -14.11 -11.50 -11.93
CA ASN A 131 -13.12 -11.87 -12.94
C ASN A 131 -13.59 -11.59 -14.39
N PHE A 132 -14.24 -10.45 -14.60
CA PHE A 132 -14.77 -10.08 -15.90
C PHE A 132 -13.66 -9.59 -16.84
N ILE A 133 -13.63 -10.13 -18.07
CA ILE A 133 -12.67 -9.73 -19.11
C ILE A 133 -13.44 -9.11 -20.30
N GLY A 134 -13.13 -7.85 -20.60
CA GLY A 134 -13.83 -7.07 -21.64
C GLY A 134 -13.65 -7.60 -23.07
N THR A 135 -12.48 -8.15 -23.36
CA THR A 135 -12.13 -8.76 -24.66
C THR A 135 -12.82 -10.10 -24.88
N ASP A 136 -13.04 -10.89 -23.84
CA ASP A 136 -13.75 -12.18 -23.91
C ASP A 136 -15.26 -12.02 -24.15
N THR A 137 -15.79 -10.82 -23.90
CA THR A 137 -17.24 -10.54 -23.90
C THR A 137 -17.70 -9.67 -25.08
N ASN A 138 -16.79 -9.23 -25.95
CA ASN A 138 -17.05 -8.22 -26.99
C ASN A 138 -17.65 -6.91 -26.43
N LEU A 139 -17.34 -6.57 -25.17
CA LEU A 139 -17.81 -5.35 -24.50
C LEU A 139 -16.71 -4.28 -24.39
N THR A 140 -15.59 -4.49 -25.09
CA THR A 140 -14.51 -3.50 -25.24
C THR A 140 -15.07 -2.17 -25.78
N GLY A 141 -14.72 -1.05 -25.13
CA GLY A 141 -15.19 0.29 -25.49
C GLY A 141 -16.60 0.62 -25.01
N THR A 142 -17.29 -0.27 -24.30
CA THR A 142 -18.64 -0.02 -23.76
C THR A 142 -18.57 0.49 -22.32
N THR A 143 -19.65 1.15 -21.87
CA THR A 143 -19.83 1.49 -20.46
C THR A 143 -20.86 0.59 -19.80
N LEU A 144 -20.46 -0.01 -18.67
CA LEU A 144 -21.33 -0.74 -17.76
C LEU A 144 -21.91 0.23 -16.74
N LYS A 145 -23.24 0.30 -16.65
CA LYS A 145 -23.95 1.18 -15.71
C LYS A 145 -24.64 0.35 -14.65
N VAL A 146 -24.26 0.59 -13.40
CA VAL A 146 -24.61 -0.29 -12.28
C VAL A 146 -25.55 0.41 -11.31
N TYR A 147 -26.60 -0.30 -10.94
CA TYR A 147 -27.55 0.07 -9.91
C TYR A 147 -27.58 -1.01 -8.84
N VAL A 148 -27.48 -0.60 -7.59
CA VAL A 148 -27.54 -1.43 -6.40
C VAL A 148 -28.62 -0.87 -5.50
N ALA A 149 -29.44 -1.76 -4.97
CA ALA A 149 -30.51 -1.40 -4.07
C ALA A 149 -30.64 -2.40 -2.93
N TYR A 150 -31.29 -1.98 -1.84
CA TYR A 150 -31.81 -2.89 -0.85
C TYR A 150 -33.19 -2.47 -0.36
N TYR A 151 -33.96 -3.44 0.12
CA TYR A 151 -35.24 -3.24 0.80
C TYR A 151 -35.37 -4.22 1.97
N THR A 152 -36.20 -3.89 2.96
CA THR A 152 -36.31 -4.65 4.21
C THR A 152 -37.66 -5.36 4.34
N ASP A 153 -37.66 -6.47 5.09
CA ASP A 153 -38.84 -7.24 5.50
C ASP A 153 -39.73 -7.74 4.36
N GLY A 154 -39.14 -7.90 3.16
CA GLY A 154 -39.85 -8.35 1.97
C GLY A 154 -40.74 -7.28 1.32
N ASP A 155 -40.75 -6.04 1.83
CA ASP A 155 -41.57 -4.95 1.32
C ASP A 155 -40.78 -4.08 0.33
N ILE A 156 -40.97 -4.34 -0.96
CA ILE A 156 -40.26 -3.61 -2.02
C ILE A 156 -40.65 -2.13 -2.11
N SER A 157 -41.76 -1.71 -1.50
CA SER A 157 -42.14 -0.29 -1.49
C SER A 157 -41.17 0.58 -0.69
N ASN A 158 -40.34 -0.05 0.18
CA ASN A 158 -39.33 0.63 0.96
C ASN A 158 -37.92 0.60 0.35
N ILE A 159 -37.79 0.23 -0.93
CA ILE A 159 -36.50 0.13 -1.63
C ILE A 159 -35.74 1.46 -1.65
N THR A 160 -34.44 1.38 -1.36
CA THR A 160 -33.48 2.47 -1.53
C THR A 160 -32.37 2.02 -2.48
N TYR A 161 -31.98 2.89 -3.41
CA TYR A 161 -31.02 2.60 -4.49
C TYR A 161 -30.23 3.85 -4.91
N ASN A 162 -29.10 3.66 -5.60
CA ASN A 162 -28.36 4.78 -6.18
C ASN A 162 -29.11 5.40 -7.38
N THR A 163 -29.36 6.71 -7.33
CA THR A 163 -30.13 7.42 -8.37
C THR A 163 -29.38 7.50 -9.69
N THR A 164 -28.09 7.82 -9.60
CA THR A 164 -27.17 7.86 -10.74
C THR A 164 -26.45 6.53 -10.82
N ALA A 165 -26.39 5.93 -12.00
CA ALA A 165 -25.63 4.71 -12.23
C ALA A 165 -24.15 4.91 -11.88
N ALA A 166 -23.55 3.91 -11.25
CA ALA A 166 -22.10 3.81 -11.24
C ALA A 166 -21.64 3.37 -12.63
N ALA A 167 -20.88 4.23 -13.31
CA ALA A 167 -20.37 3.96 -14.65
C ALA A 167 -18.97 3.34 -14.54
N VAL A 168 -18.81 2.14 -15.11
CA VAL A 168 -17.51 1.47 -15.27
C VAL A 168 -17.31 1.23 -16.76
N ALA A 169 -16.46 2.03 -17.39
CA ALA A 169 -16.11 1.87 -18.78
C ALA A 169 -15.10 0.72 -18.97
N ILE A 170 -15.19 0.02 -20.08
CA ILE A 170 -14.18 -0.94 -20.52
C ILE A 170 -13.38 -0.22 -21.59
N SER A 171 -12.08 -0.01 -21.36
CA SER A 171 -11.23 0.71 -22.30
C SER A 171 -11.22 0.04 -23.66
N THR A 172 -10.98 0.82 -24.71
CA THR A 172 -10.51 0.22 -25.96
C THR A 172 -9.01 -0.04 -25.80
N THR A 173 -8.49 -1.12 -26.40
CA THR A 173 -7.04 -1.31 -26.51
C THR A 173 -6.48 -0.18 -27.39
N PRO A 174 -5.79 0.83 -26.85
CA PRO A 174 -5.38 1.98 -27.64
C PRO A 174 -4.28 1.56 -28.62
N SER A 175 -4.34 2.06 -29.85
CA SER A 175 -3.20 1.95 -30.77
C SER A 175 -2.19 3.04 -30.45
N GLY A 176 -1.02 2.66 -29.93
CA GLY A 176 0.08 3.59 -29.62
C GLY A 176 0.01 4.20 -28.23
N CYS A 177 0.69 5.33 -28.08
CA CYS A 177 0.89 5.98 -26.77
C CYS A 177 -0.36 6.71 -26.27
N PRO A 178 -0.69 6.59 -24.96
CA PRO A 178 -1.84 7.28 -24.39
C PRO A 178 -1.65 8.80 -24.36
N THR A 179 -2.76 9.52 -24.23
CA THR A 179 -2.79 10.98 -24.12
C THR A 179 -1.80 11.49 -23.06
N GLY A 180 -1.05 12.54 -23.41
CA GLY A 180 -0.06 13.16 -22.53
C GLY A 180 1.31 12.49 -22.56
N THR A 181 1.49 11.40 -23.32
CA THR A 181 2.79 10.78 -23.59
C THR A 181 3.18 10.90 -25.06
N THR A 182 4.44 10.62 -25.40
CA THR A 182 4.92 10.66 -26.79
C THR A 182 5.59 9.35 -27.20
N ALA A 183 5.45 8.95 -28.47
CA ALA A 183 6.03 7.71 -28.96
C ALA A 183 7.56 7.74 -28.95
N ASN A 184 8.15 6.65 -28.45
CA ASN A 184 9.57 6.35 -28.55
C ASN A 184 9.75 5.23 -29.59
N SER A 185 10.85 5.26 -30.35
CA SER A 185 11.15 4.21 -31.33
C SER A 185 11.65 2.90 -30.70
N ALA A 186 11.94 2.91 -29.41
CA ALA A 186 12.37 1.74 -28.65
C ALA A 186 11.21 0.77 -28.38
N THR A 187 11.60 -0.46 -28.02
CA THR A 187 10.70 -1.49 -27.50
C THR A 187 11.26 -2.03 -26.20
N TYR A 188 10.39 -2.37 -25.26
CA TYR A 188 10.77 -3.00 -24.00
C TYR A 188 9.89 -4.22 -23.76
N ASN A 189 10.49 -5.40 -23.59
CA ASN A 189 9.78 -6.69 -23.47
C ASN A 189 8.70 -6.92 -24.55
N GLY A 190 8.97 -6.48 -25.79
CA GLY A 190 8.06 -6.61 -26.91
C GLY A 190 6.93 -5.56 -26.96
N LEU A 191 6.87 -4.63 -26.00
CA LEU A 191 5.93 -3.52 -25.98
C LEU A 191 6.55 -2.27 -26.61
N PRO A 192 5.75 -1.44 -27.32
CA PRO A 192 6.16 -0.08 -27.68
C PRO A 192 6.44 0.76 -26.42
N VAL A 193 7.39 1.70 -26.52
CA VAL A 193 7.76 2.60 -25.43
C VAL A 193 7.14 3.98 -25.64
N CYS A 194 6.63 4.57 -24.57
CA CYS A 194 6.08 5.92 -24.53
C CYS A 194 6.83 6.79 -23.54
N ASN A 195 7.32 7.95 -23.97
CA ASN A 195 8.00 8.89 -23.10
C ASN A 195 6.98 9.66 -22.24
N LEU A 196 7.21 9.69 -20.93
CA LEU A 196 6.51 10.55 -19.99
C LEU A 196 7.08 11.99 -20.08
N PRO A 197 6.24 13.01 -19.82
CA PRO A 197 6.71 14.39 -19.71
C PRO A 197 7.56 14.57 -18.44
N VAL A 198 8.60 15.39 -18.55
CA VAL A 198 9.58 15.67 -17.48
C VAL A 198 9.79 17.17 -17.32
N GLY A 199 10.27 17.59 -16.16
CA GLY A 199 10.53 18.99 -15.83
C GLY A 199 9.28 19.72 -15.37
N ASP A 200 8.43 20.16 -16.31
CA ASP A 200 7.19 20.86 -15.96
C ASP A 200 6.12 19.89 -15.39
N PRO A 201 5.31 20.32 -14.40
CA PRO A 201 4.27 19.47 -13.85
C PRO A 201 3.20 19.04 -14.86
N ILE A 202 2.82 17.77 -14.79
CA ILE A 202 1.62 17.23 -15.42
C ILE A 202 0.41 17.87 -14.75
N THR A 203 -0.40 18.59 -15.52
CA THR A 203 -1.57 19.34 -15.02
C THR A 203 -2.92 18.78 -15.45
N THR A 204 -2.92 17.67 -16.18
CA THR A 204 -4.12 16.94 -16.62
C THR A 204 -3.97 15.46 -16.31
N ASP A 205 -5.09 14.81 -16.00
CA ASP A 205 -5.10 13.38 -15.71
C ASP A 205 -4.45 12.57 -16.84
N MET A 206 -3.66 11.57 -16.45
CA MET A 206 -2.94 10.67 -17.34
C MET A 206 -3.21 9.22 -16.93
N HIS A 207 -3.34 8.35 -17.93
CA HIS A 207 -3.56 6.92 -17.74
C HIS A 207 -2.53 6.12 -18.52
N LEU A 208 -1.66 5.41 -17.79
CA LEU A 208 -0.65 4.51 -18.33
C LEU A 208 -1.25 3.10 -18.43
N THR A 209 -1.33 2.58 -19.65
CA THR A 209 -1.96 1.30 -19.97
C THR A 209 -0.92 0.21 -20.20
N ALA A 210 -1.25 -1.05 -19.87
CA ALA A 210 -0.34 -2.20 -20.02
C ALA A 210 0.08 -2.53 -21.47
N ASN A 211 -0.47 -1.85 -22.49
CA ASN A 211 -0.08 -2.02 -23.89
C ASN A 211 1.25 -1.35 -24.26
N ASN A 212 1.78 -0.50 -23.38
CA ASN A 212 3.04 0.21 -23.59
C ASN A 212 3.93 0.06 -22.35
N ALA A 213 5.24 0.14 -22.56
CA ALA A 213 6.18 0.49 -21.50
C ALA A 213 6.38 2.01 -21.49
N TYR A 214 6.77 2.57 -20.35
CA TYR A 214 6.93 4.01 -20.18
C TYR A 214 8.35 4.36 -19.84
N PHE A 215 8.87 5.43 -20.44
CA PHE A 215 10.25 5.87 -20.23
C PHE A 215 10.29 7.33 -19.81
N PHE A 216 11.23 7.72 -18.97
CA PHE A 216 11.47 9.12 -18.62
C PHE A 216 12.95 9.40 -18.36
N SER A 217 13.37 10.63 -18.69
CA SER A 217 14.75 11.13 -18.60
C SER A 217 14.71 12.49 -17.91
N GLY A 218 15.03 12.55 -16.62
CA GLY A 218 14.76 13.69 -15.74
C GLY A 218 13.63 13.39 -14.75
N THR A 219 13.07 14.41 -14.11
CA THR A 219 12.04 14.22 -13.07
C THR A 219 10.64 14.40 -13.62
N VAL A 220 9.76 13.42 -13.39
CA VAL A 220 8.33 13.51 -13.68
C VAL A 220 7.64 14.11 -12.47
N PHE A 221 6.88 15.21 -12.65
CA PHE A 221 6.06 15.80 -11.60
C PHE A 221 4.58 15.61 -11.91
N VAL A 222 3.85 14.89 -11.05
CA VAL A 222 2.40 14.71 -11.16
C VAL A 222 1.71 15.78 -10.32
N GLY A 223 0.92 16.63 -10.96
CA GLY A 223 0.20 17.72 -10.31
C GLY A 223 1.08 18.90 -9.94
N ASN A 224 0.45 20.06 -9.74
CA ASN A 224 1.13 21.22 -9.19
C ASN A 224 1.42 21.03 -7.69
N ASN A 225 2.25 21.89 -7.10
CA ASN A 225 2.60 21.78 -5.69
C ASN A 225 1.73 22.66 -4.77
N THR A 226 0.42 22.67 -4.99
CA THR A 226 -0.51 23.47 -4.16
C THR A 226 -0.87 22.72 -2.88
N VAL A 227 -0.69 23.37 -1.73
CA VAL A 227 -1.04 22.82 -0.41
C VAL A 227 -2.54 22.58 -0.30
N ASN A 228 -2.94 21.45 0.27
CA ASN A 228 -4.34 21.11 0.55
C ASN A 228 -5.27 21.16 -0.68
N THR A 229 -4.77 20.84 -1.87
CA THR A 229 -5.63 20.66 -3.05
C THR A 229 -6.71 19.61 -2.75
N PRO A 230 -8.01 19.95 -2.90
CA PRO A 230 -9.09 18.98 -2.69
C PRO A 230 -8.89 17.74 -3.54
N PHE A 231 -9.13 16.55 -3.00
CA PHE A 231 -8.85 15.28 -3.69
C PHE A 231 -9.51 15.16 -5.08
N ALA A 232 -10.71 15.73 -5.25
CA ALA A 232 -11.42 15.76 -6.53
C ALA A 232 -10.72 16.61 -7.59
N ASP A 233 -9.94 17.62 -7.18
CA ASP A 233 -9.23 18.57 -8.03
C ASP A 233 -7.76 18.17 -8.25
N LYS A 234 -7.26 17.16 -7.54
CA LYS A 234 -5.90 16.64 -7.73
C LYS A 234 -5.76 15.95 -9.08
N VAL A 235 -4.64 16.21 -9.76
CA VAL A 235 -4.27 15.57 -11.03
C VAL A 235 -3.95 14.10 -10.80
N SER A 236 -4.58 13.22 -11.56
CA SER A 236 -4.46 11.77 -11.41
C SER A 236 -3.46 11.17 -12.39
N LEU A 237 -2.48 10.43 -11.88
CA LEU A 237 -1.71 9.44 -12.65
C LEU A 237 -2.24 8.04 -12.35
N ALA A 238 -3.02 7.47 -13.26
CA ALA A 238 -3.47 6.09 -13.16
C ALA A 238 -2.52 5.15 -13.92
N ILE A 239 -2.19 4.00 -13.33
CA ILE A 239 -1.28 3.01 -13.89
C ILE A 239 -1.94 1.64 -13.81
N ASP A 240 -2.09 1.00 -14.96
CA ASP A 240 -2.65 -0.36 -15.08
C ASP A 240 -1.70 -1.43 -14.52
N PRO A 241 -2.23 -2.60 -14.10
CA PRO A 241 -1.41 -3.75 -13.73
C PRO A 241 -0.42 -4.14 -14.82
N GLY A 242 0.79 -4.57 -14.43
CA GLY A 242 1.83 -5.06 -15.35
C GLY A 242 2.59 -3.99 -16.13
N VAL A 243 2.28 -2.70 -15.92
CA VAL A 243 3.01 -1.60 -16.54
C VAL A 243 4.47 -1.57 -16.05
N ASN A 244 5.40 -1.37 -16.99
CA ASN A 244 6.80 -1.10 -16.71
C ASN A 244 7.08 0.39 -16.92
N ILE A 245 7.68 1.04 -15.92
CA ILE A 245 8.14 2.43 -15.98
C ILE A 245 9.66 2.43 -15.80
N ILE A 246 10.36 2.91 -16.81
CA ILE A 246 11.81 2.83 -16.95
C ILE A 246 12.39 4.24 -16.86
N SER A 247 13.19 4.48 -15.83
CA SER A 247 14.00 5.69 -15.70
C SER A 247 15.25 5.60 -16.56
N GLU A 248 15.67 6.68 -17.22
CA GLU A 248 16.99 6.72 -17.87
C GLU A 248 18.11 6.40 -16.88
N GLY A 249 17.93 6.83 -15.62
CA GLY A 249 18.88 6.69 -14.53
C GLY A 249 19.30 8.04 -13.96
N GLY A 250 20.31 8.03 -13.09
CA GLY A 250 20.79 9.24 -12.44
C GLY A 250 19.76 9.81 -11.45
N GLN A 251 19.67 11.14 -11.37
CA GLN A 251 18.69 11.83 -10.51
C GLN A 251 17.24 11.76 -11.02
N SER A 252 16.98 11.05 -12.12
CA SER A 252 15.64 10.93 -12.68
C SER A 252 14.72 10.22 -11.68
N ALA A 253 13.64 10.89 -11.27
CA ALA A 253 12.68 10.41 -10.27
C ALA A 253 11.21 10.60 -10.71
N LEU A 254 10.30 9.86 -10.07
CA LEU A 254 8.85 10.08 -10.19
C LEU A 254 8.34 10.77 -8.92
N VAL A 255 7.81 11.97 -9.07
CA VAL A 255 7.31 12.80 -7.97
C VAL A 255 5.82 13.01 -8.09
N VAL A 256 5.07 12.68 -7.04
CA VAL A 256 3.67 13.08 -6.86
C VAL A 256 3.63 14.32 -5.98
N SER A 257 3.34 15.48 -6.58
CA SER A 257 3.23 16.76 -5.85
C SER A 257 1.96 16.82 -5.02
N ARG A 258 1.84 17.80 -4.10
CA ARG A 258 0.65 17.98 -3.23
C ARG A 258 -0.68 18.09 -3.98
N GLY A 259 -0.67 18.66 -5.19
CA GLY A 259 -1.81 18.76 -6.10
C GLY A 259 -1.98 17.58 -7.05
N GLY A 260 -1.21 16.50 -6.89
CA GLY A 260 -1.28 15.26 -7.65
C GLY A 260 -1.70 14.06 -6.80
N LYS A 261 -2.14 13.00 -7.46
CA LYS A 261 -2.43 11.69 -6.88
C LYS A 261 -2.02 10.57 -7.85
N ILE A 262 -1.63 9.43 -7.31
CA ILE A 262 -1.23 8.24 -8.07
C ILE A 262 -2.15 7.06 -7.77
N PHE A 263 -2.54 6.31 -8.79
CA PHE A 263 -3.21 5.03 -8.63
C PHE A 263 -2.39 3.96 -9.35
N ALA A 264 -1.42 3.37 -8.64
CA ALA A 264 -0.63 2.25 -9.13
C ALA A 264 -1.32 0.93 -8.77
N ASN A 265 -2.05 0.38 -9.73
CA ASN A 265 -3.02 -0.69 -9.51
C ASN A 265 -2.48 -2.04 -9.97
N GLY A 266 -1.31 -2.44 -9.45
CA GLY A 266 -0.76 -3.77 -9.72
C GLY A 266 -1.66 -4.88 -9.17
N SER A 267 -1.37 -6.11 -9.59
CA SER A 267 -1.96 -7.32 -9.03
C SER A 267 -0.88 -8.36 -8.74
N PRO A 268 -1.19 -9.44 -7.99
CA PRO A 268 -0.22 -10.50 -7.76
C PRO A 268 0.40 -11.06 -9.05
N ASP A 269 -0.41 -11.25 -10.08
CA ASP A 269 0.02 -11.81 -11.36
C ASP A 269 0.64 -10.77 -12.32
N LYS A 270 0.39 -9.48 -12.07
CA LYS A 270 0.81 -8.37 -12.92
C LYS A 270 1.25 -7.17 -12.06
N PRO A 271 2.37 -7.28 -11.32
CA PRO A 271 2.88 -6.17 -10.54
C PRO A 271 3.30 -5.01 -11.46
N ILE A 272 3.21 -3.80 -10.96
CA ILE A 272 3.81 -2.62 -11.62
C ILE A 272 5.29 -2.58 -11.27
N ILE A 273 6.15 -2.36 -12.26
CA ILE A 273 7.60 -2.33 -12.06
C ILE A 273 8.12 -0.93 -12.41
N LEU A 274 8.78 -0.28 -11.45
CA LEU A 274 9.56 0.93 -11.64
C LEU A 274 11.04 0.59 -11.46
N THR A 275 11.85 0.87 -12.49
CA THR A 275 13.26 0.46 -12.52
C THR A 275 14.10 1.39 -13.41
N SER A 276 15.42 1.18 -13.41
CA SER A 276 16.36 1.87 -14.29
C SER A 276 16.44 1.23 -15.67
N SER A 277 16.79 2.00 -16.69
CA SER A 277 17.07 1.52 -18.05
C SER A 277 18.22 0.51 -18.11
N GLN A 278 19.04 0.48 -17.06
CA GLN A 278 20.11 -0.48 -16.88
C GLN A 278 19.60 -1.87 -16.43
N ASP A 279 18.35 -2.00 -15.95
CA ASP A 279 17.70 -3.29 -15.63
C ASP A 279 17.25 -4.01 -16.91
N ASP A 280 18.22 -4.34 -17.76
CA ASP A 280 18.03 -4.98 -19.08
C ASP A 280 18.27 -6.50 -19.07
N GLY A 281 18.39 -7.08 -17.86
CA GLY A 281 18.74 -8.48 -17.63
C GLY A 281 20.24 -8.77 -17.55
N SER A 282 21.10 -7.75 -17.64
CA SER A 282 22.55 -7.91 -17.48
C SER A 282 23.12 -7.45 -16.13
N LEU A 283 22.28 -6.85 -15.27
CA LEU A 283 22.71 -6.39 -13.94
C LEU A 283 23.16 -7.53 -13.05
N ASP A 284 24.14 -7.23 -12.20
CA ASP A 284 24.36 -7.99 -10.96
C ASP A 284 23.22 -7.66 -9.99
N VAL A 285 22.15 -8.45 -10.07
CA VAL A 285 20.89 -8.21 -9.35
C VAL A 285 21.04 -8.19 -7.83
N LEU A 286 22.15 -8.70 -7.28
CA LEU A 286 22.41 -8.66 -5.84
C LEU A 286 23.19 -7.42 -5.40
N ASN A 287 23.89 -6.74 -6.31
CA ASN A 287 24.82 -5.66 -5.96
C ASN A 287 24.54 -4.32 -6.66
N ALA A 288 23.78 -4.32 -7.75
CA ALA A 288 23.37 -3.10 -8.42
C ALA A 288 22.44 -2.28 -7.51
N ARG A 289 22.74 -0.99 -7.33
CA ARG A 289 22.00 -0.03 -6.48
C ARG A 289 22.21 1.39 -7.00
N GLY A 290 21.36 2.34 -6.60
CA GLY A 290 21.57 3.76 -6.88
C GLY A 290 21.52 4.11 -8.36
N LEU A 291 20.75 3.37 -9.16
CA LEU A 291 20.72 3.52 -10.61
C LEU A 291 19.75 4.61 -11.07
N TRP A 292 18.82 5.03 -10.23
CA TRP A 292 17.89 6.14 -10.45
C TRP A 292 17.34 6.73 -9.14
N GLY A 293 16.60 7.83 -9.21
CA GLY A 293 16.17 8.61 -8.05
C GLY A 293 14.92 8.12 -7.30
N GLY A 294 14.29 7.01 -7.70
CA GLY A 294 13.14 6.46 -6.96
C GLY A 294 11.83 7.27 -7.08
N VAL A 295 10.97 7.10 -6.07
CA VAL A 295 9.61 7.67 -6.02
C VAL A 295 9.45 8.57 -4.81
N ALA A 296 8.98 9.81 -5.01
CA ALA A 296 8.63 10.71 -3.92
C ALA A 296 7.13 11.06 -3.96
N ILE A 297 6.48 11.08 -2.79
CA ILE A 297 5.09 11.52 -2.63
C ILE A 297 5.04 12.67 -1.64
N ASN A 298 4.68 13.86 -2.12
CA ASN A 298 4.55 15.06 -1.32
C ASN A 298 3.09 15.27 -0.91
N GLY A 299 2.81 15.12 0.38
CA GLY A 299 1.52 15.37 1.00
C GLY A 299 1.45 16.70 1.75
N SER A 300 0.26 16.99 2.27
CA SER A 300 -0.04 18.17 3.08
C SER A 300 -0.30 17.87 4.56
N ALA A 301 0.10 16.68 5.06
CA ALA A 301 -0.12 16.30 6.44
C ALA A 301 0.84 17.01 7.42
N THR A 302 0.63 16.76 8.71
CA THR A 302 1.42 17.37 9.79
C THR A 302 2.86 16.86 9.79
N GLN A 303 3.79 17.76 10.10
CA GLN A 303 5.18 17.43 10.46
C GLN A 303 5.63 18.36 11.59
N ASN A 304 6.75 18.06 12.23
CA ASN A 304 7.23 18.79 13.40
C ASN A 304 8.37 19.79 13.12
N THR A 305 8.65 20.08 11.84
CA THR A 305 9.56 21.17 11.43
C THR A 305 8.97 22.53 11.82
N SER A 306 9.84 23.53 12.00
CA SER A 306 9.44 24.83 12.61
C SER A 306 8.34 25.58 11.84
N SER A 307 8.30 25.48 10.51
CA SER A 307 7.29 26.11 9.66
C SER A 307 6.12 25.17 9.32
N GLY A 308 6.25 23.86 9.58
CA GLY A 308 5.38 22.83 9.01
C GLY A 308 5.61 22.57 7.50
N PHE A 309 6.67 23.15 6.93
CA PHE A 309 7.13 22.91 5.55
C PHE A 309 8.59 22.46 5.54
N ALA A 310 8.95 21.64 4.55
CA ALA A 310 10.32 21.22 4.28
C ALA A 310 10.49 20.95 2.77
N GLN A 311 11.73 20.95 2.29
CA GLN A 311 12.05 20.56 0.92
C GLN A 311 12.42 19.09 0.90
N GLY A 312 11.87 18.33 -0.04
CA GLY A 312 12.34 16.98 -0.32
C GLY A 312 13.70 17.01 -1.01
N GLU A 313 14.51 16.01 -0.71
CA GLU A 313 15.83 15.78 -1.27
C GLU A 313 15.78 15.59 -2.79
N GLY A 314 16.92 15.80 -3.45
CA GLY A 314 17.04 15.75 -4.91
C GLY A 314 16.07 16.65 -5.68
N SER A 315 15.69 17.79 -5.07
CA SER A 315 14.72 18.74 -5.64
C SER A 315 13.37 18.11 -5.97
N THR A 316 12.93 17.12 -5.18
CA THR A 316 11.61 16.49 -5.30
C THR A 316 10.46 17.40 -4.83
N GLY A 317 10.77 18.58 -4.31
CA GLY A 317 9.84 19.69 -4.09
C GLY A 317 9.41 19.86 -2.63
N GLU A 318 8.76 20.99 -2.35
CA GLU A 318 8.30 21.31 -0.99
C GLU A 318 7.09 20.46 -0.58
N TYR A 319 7.06 20.02 0.67
CA TYR A 319 5.98 19.23 1.26
C TYR A 319 5.51 19.77 2.62
N GLY A 320 4.44 19.17 3.15
CA GLY A 320 3.80 19.55 4.40
C GLY A 320 2.69 20.58 4.21
N GLY A 321 1.83 20.70 5.22
CA GLY A 321 0.68 21.63 5.20
C GLY A 321 0.88 22.93 5.98
N GLY A 322 2.10 23.19 6.46
CA GLY A 322 2.42 24.41 7.20
C GLY A 322 1.61 24.56 8.48
N THR A 323 1.01 25.73 8.68
CA THR A 323 0.18 26.02 9.85
C THR A 323 -1.23 25.44 9.78
N SER A 324 -1.60 24.78 8.68
CA SER A 324 -2.92 24.17 8.49
C SER A 324 -2.79 22.81 7.80
N PRO A 325 -2.14 21.85 8.46
CA PRO A 325 -1.94 20.52 7.92
C PRO A 325 -3.26 19.76 7.77
N ASN A 326 -3.28 18.84 6.80
CA ASN A 326 -4.38 17.93 6.55
C ASN A 326 -3.91 16.49 6.74
N ASP A 327 -4.08 15.94 7.94
CA ASP A 327 -3.68 14.57 8.27
C ASP A 327 -4.51 13.50 7.56
N SER A 328 -5.62 13.87 6.93
CA SER A 328 -6.41 12.99 6.06
C SER A 328 -6.17 13.28 4.57
N ASP A 329 -5.12 14.02 4.22
CA ASP A 329 -4.71 14.21 2.82
C ASP A 329 -4.53 12.86 2.13
N ASN A 330 -4.94 12.81 0.87
CA ASN A 330 -4.98 11.58 0.07
C ASN A 330 -4.22 11.80 -1.23
N SER A 331 -3.10 11.09 -1.39
CA SER A 331 -2.24 11.10 -2.57
C SER A 331 -2.50 9.89 -3.49
N GLY A 332 -3.57 9.14 -3.23
CA GLY A 332 -4.02 8.00 -4.02
C GLY A 332 -3.65 6.65 -3.39
N SER A 333 -3.30 5.67 -4.22
CA SER A 333 -2.99 4.31 -3.78
C SER A 333 -1.86 3.67 -4.60
N MET A 334 -0.96 2.95 -3.93
CA MET A 334 0.01 2.07 -4.57
C MET A 334 -0.15 0.65 -4.07
N THR A 335 -0.36 -0.29 -5.01
CA THR A 335 -0.64 -1.70 -4.73
C THR A 335 0.11 -2.62 -5.68
N TYR A 336 0.77 -3.65 -5.14
CA TYR A 336 1.60 -4.60 -5.92
C TYR A 336 2.60 -3.88 -6.82
N VAL A 337 3.44 -3.06 -6.19
CA VAL A 337 4.45 -2.24 -6.87
C VAL A 337 5.83 -2.71 -6.48
N GLN A 338 6.69 -2.90 -7.47
CA GLN A 338 8.11 -3.12 -7.29
C GLN A 338 8.87 -1.86 -7.70
N ILE A 339 9.75 -1.40 -6.82
CA ILE A 339 10.67 -0.28 -7.08
C ILE A 339 12.07 -0.83 -6.86
N ARG A 340 12.85 -0.90 -7.94
CA ARG A 340 14.13 -1.60 -7.97
C ARG A 340 15.27 -0.63 -8.22
N TYR A 341 16.39 -0.84 -7.55
CA TYR A 341 17.67 -0.21 -7.84
C TYR A 341 17.67 1.33 -7.80
N ALA A 342 16.80 1.92 -6.97
CA ALA A 342 16.74 3.37 -6.74
C ALA A 342 17.84 3.80 -5.74
N GLY A 343 17.75 4.97 -5.09
CA GLY A 343 18.77 5.38 -4.12
C GLY A 343 19.82 6.37 -4.68
N TYR A 344 19.58 7.09 -5.77
CA TYR A 344 20.68 7.79 -6.46
C TYR A 344 21.36 8.84 -5.56
N PRO A 345 22.68 8.72 -5.29
CA PRO A 345 23.39 9.64 -4.41
C PRO A 345 23.73 10.94 -5.16
N ILE A 346 23.29 12.10 -4.64
CA ILE A 346 23.55 13.40 -5.28
C ILE A 346 24.77 14.05 -4.66
N THR A 347 24.79 14.10 -3.33
CA THR A 347 25.93 14.52 -2.50
C THR A 347 26.03 13.61 -1.28
N ALA A 348 27.00 13.84 -0.39
CA ALA A 348 27.13 13.05 0.84
C ALA A 348 26.05 13.36 1.90
N ASP A 349 25.25 14.41 1.70
CA ASP A 349 24.18 14.85 2.63
C ASP A 349 22.85 15.11 1.87
N ASP A 350 22.71 14.64 0.63
CA ASP A 350 21.50 14.81 -0.21
C ASP A 350 21.45 13.60 -1.16
N GLU A 351 20.62 12.64 -0.82
CA GLU A 351 20.49 11.36 -1.52
C GLU A 351 18.99 11.12 -1.77
N LEU A 352 18.66 10.28 -2.75
CA LEU A 352 17.26 10.05 -3.12
C LEU A 352 16.87 8.64 -2.75
N ASN A 353 15.91 8.47 -1.85
CA ASN A 353 15.46 7.16 -1.39
C ASN A 353 14.80 6.32 -2.49
N THR A 354 14.61 5.03 -2.21
CA THR A 354 13.76 4.20 -3.05
C THR A 354 12.31 4.69 -3.02
N ILE A 355 11.82 5.04 -1.82
CA ILE A 355 10.53 5.70 -1.63
C ILE A 355 10.65 6.77 -0.54
N SER A 356 10.38 8.04 -0.89
CA SER A 356 10.26 9.12 0.10
C SER A 356 8.79 9.51 0.30
N LEU A 357 8.32 9.41 1.55
CA LEU A 357 6.95 9.73 1.95
C LEU A 357 6.93 11.03 2.74
N HIS A 358 6.80 12.13 2.01
CA HIS A 358 6.92 13.48 2.51
C HIS A 358 5.58 14.03 3.04
N ALA A 359 5.37 14.00 4.36
CA ALA A 359 4.15 14.43 5.04
C ALA A 359 2.86 13.88 4.37
N VAL A 360 2.88 12.59 4.05
CA VAL A 360 1.75 11.91 3.40
C VAL A 360 0.65 11.64 4.42
N GLY A 361 -0.59 11.97 4.06
CA GLY A 361 -1.74 11.82 4.93
C GLY A 361 -2.32 10.40 4.95
N SER A 362 -3.07 10.11 6.02
CA SER A 362 -3.74 8.82 6.28
C SER A 362 -4.81 8.42 5.27
N GLY A 363 -5.20 9.34 4.37
CA GLY A 363 -6.09 9.01 3.25
C GLY A 363 -5.41 8.24 2.12
N THR A 364 -4.08 8.21 2.10
CA THR A 364 -3.28 7.49 1.10
C THR A 364 -3.12 6.02 1.45
N THR A 365 -3.26 5.12 0.47
CA THR A 365 -3.11 3.67 0.66
C THR A 365 -1.79 3.16 0.11
N LEU A 366 -0.98 2.51 0.93
CA LEU A 366 0.22 1.78 0.52
C LEU A 366 0.09 0.32 0.97
N ASP A 367 0.03 -0.60 0.02
CA ASP A 367 -0.13 -2.02 0.30
C ASP A 367 0.63 -2.86 -0.72
N TYR A 368 1.28 -3.97 -0.34
CA TYR A 368 2.07 -4.80 -1.25
C TYR A 368 3.12 -4.01 -2.04
N ILE A 369 4.09 -3.45 -1.31
CA ILE A 369 5.19 -2.67 -1.88
C ILE A 369 6.49 -3.44 -1.70
N HIS A 370 7.25 -3.59 -2.78
CA HIS A 370 8.59 -4.16 -2.75
C HIS A 370 9.62 -3.10 -3.13
N SER A 371 10.44 -2.73 -2.15
CA SER A 371 11.63 -1.91 -2.34
C SER A 371 12.85 -2.83 -2.42
N HIS A 372 13.55 -2.85 -3.55
CA HIS A 372 14.67 -3.77 -3.79
C HIS A 372 15.94 -3.02 -4.17
N ASN A 373 17.03 -3.28 -3.43
CA ASN A 373 18.38 -2.82 -3.72
C ASN A 373 18.50 -1.31 -3.99
N GLY A 374 17.89 -0.47 -3.15
CA GLY A 374 18.22 0.95 -3.14
C GLY A 374 19.62 1.19 -2.58
N ALA A 375 20.30 2.24 -3.06
CA ALA A 375 21.58 2.70 -2.49
C ALA A 375 21.41 3.59 -1.25
N ASP A 376 20.20 4.02 -0.98
CA ASP A 376 19.78 4.83 0.16
C ASP A 376 18.58 4.12 0.79
N ASP A 377 17.67 4.81 1.48
CA ASP A 377 16.63 4.13 2.22
C ASP A 377 15.62 3.36 1.36
N GLY A 378 15.17 2.24 1.92
CA GLY A 378 14.12 1.42 1.32
C GLY A 378 12.78 2.15 1.27
N ILE A 379 12.35 2.70 2.39
CA ILE A 379 11.23 3.64 2.52
C ILE A 379 11.54 4.60 3.67
N GLU A 380 11.50 5.89 3.40
CA GLU A 380 11.67 6.92 4.43
C GLU A 380 10.39 7.75 4.63
N PHE A 381 9.98 7.91 5.89
CA PHE A 381 8.81 8.69 6.28
C PHE A 381 9.22 10.03 6.89
N TYR A 382 8.91 11.13 6.19
CA TYR A 382 9.16 12.48 6.68
C TYR A 382 7.87 13.11 7.21
N GLY A 383 7.58 12.91 8.49
CA GLY A 383 6.32 13.36 9.08
C GLY A 383 5.10 12.67 8.44
N GLY A 384 3.91 13.20 8.70
CA GLY A 384 2.65 12.70 8.18
C GLY A 384 2.04 11.56 9.00
N THR A 385 1.00 10.96 8.43
CA THR A 385 0.10 10.00 9.12
C THR A 385 -0.29 8.81 8.23
N VAL A 386 0.36 8.66 7.07
CA VAL A 386 0.13 7.54 6.16
C VAL A 386 0.38 6.20 6.85
N ASN A 387 -0.46 5.22 6.53
CA ASN A 387 -0.32 3.85 7.00
C ASN A 387 0.08 2.95 5.83
N ALA A 388 0.75 1.83 6.11
CA ALA A 388 1.11 0.87 5.07
C ALA A 388 1.04 -0.59 5.55
N LYS A 389 0.65 -1.50 4.65
CA LYS A 389 0.66 -2.95 4.89
C LYS A 389 1.48 -3.69 3.84
N HIS A 390 1.92 -4.91 4.17
CA HIS A 390 2.61 -5.82 3.24
C HIS A 390 3.81 -5.13 2.56
N ILE A 391 4.78 -4.73 3.38
CA ILE A 391 5.99 -4.03 2.93
C ILE A 391 7.15 -5.02 2.91
N LEU A 392 7.69 -5.27 1.73
CA LEU A 392 8.89 -6.07 1.54
C LEU A 392 10.04 -5.14 1.18
N ILE A 393 11.15 -5.22 1.92
CA ILE A 393 12.35 -4.43 1.65
C ILE A 393 13.53 -5.39 1.63
N THR A 394 14.23 -5.43 0.51
CA THR A 394 15.34 -6.38 0.32
C THR A 394 16.57 -5.66 -0.19
N GLY A 395 17.70 -5.92 0.46
CA GLY A 395 19.04 -5.55 -0.01
C GLY A 395 19.33 -4.06 -0.15
N GLN A 396 18.68 -3.18 0.62
CA GLN A 396 19.06 -1.76 0.72
C GLN A 396 20.52 -1.64 1.17
N ASP A 397 21.23 -0.61 0.68
CA ASP A 397 22.59 -0.30 1.09
C ASP A 397 22.60 0.46 2.43
N ASP A 398 21.63 1.34 2.62
CA ASP A 398 21.42 2.09 3.86
C ASP A 398 20.27 1.51 4.70
N ASP A 399 19.35 2.32 5.20
CA ASP A 399 18.30 1.87 6.09
C ASP A 399 17.14 1.25 5.32
N ALA A 400 16.55 0.20 5.87
CA ALA A 400 15.40 -0.41 5.23
C ALA A 400 14.16 0.46 5.43
N LEU A 401 13.85 0.80 6.69
CA LEU A 401 12.82 1.75 7.07
C LEU A 401 13.47 2.88 7.86
N ASP A 402 13.27 4.10 7.40
CA ASP A 402 13.61 5.31 8.17
C ASP A 402 12.33 6.09 8.47
N TRP A 403 12.28 6.74 9.63
CA TRP A 403 11.36 7.85 9.79
C TRP A 403 11.96 9.02 10.58
N THR A 404 11.47 10.20 10.22
CA THR A 404 11.79 11.45 10.90
C THR A 404 10.59 12.42 10.87
N ASN A 405 10.83 13.66 11.24
CA ASN A 405 9.93 14.81 11.15
C ASN A 405 8.53 14.61 11.77
N GLY A 406 8.39 13.72 12.75
CA GLY A 406 7.16 13.57 13.53
C GLY A 406 6.12 12.62 12.93
N TRP A 407 6.54 11.58 12.19
CA TRP A 407 5.61 10.63 11.57
C TRP A 407 4.84 9.78 12.60
N THR A 408 3.53 9.64 12.41
CA THR A 408 2.62 8.97 13.37
C THR A 408 1.72 7.91 12.73
N GLY A 409 2.18 7.31 11.62
CA GLY A 409 1.47 6.27 10.89
C GLY A 409 1.49 4.90 11.56
N ASN A 410 0.91 3.92 10.86
CA ASN A 410 0.89 2.52 11.28
C ASN A 410 1.44 1.60 10.19
N LEU A 411 2.19 0.56 10.59
CA LEU A 411 2.70 -0.49 9.69
C LEU A 411 2.26 -1.89 10.15
N GLN A 412 1.89 -2.75 9.21
CA GLN A 412 1.69 -4.18 9.50
C GLN A 412 2.14 -5.10 8.37
N HIS A 413 2.69 -6.27 8.73
CA HIS A 413 3.23 -7.28 7.81
C HIS A 413 4.41 -6.71 7.02
N VAL A 414 5.51 -6.51 7.74
CA VAL A 414 6.75 -5.96 7.19
C VAL A 414 7.81 -7.05 7.17
N VAL A 415 8.52 -7.19 6.05
CA VAL A 415 9.71 -8.03 5.95
C VAL A 415 10.86 -7.17 5.46
N VAL A 416 11.93 -7.13 6.25
CA VAL A 416 13.22 -6.56 5.88
C VAL A 416 14.24 -7.67 5.79
N LYS A 417 14.97 -7.77 4.67
CA LYS A 417 16.09 -8.70 4.50
C LYS A 417 17.28 -7.97 3.89
N HIS A 418 18.31 -7.75 4.71
CA HIS A 418 19.62 -7.33 4.20
C HIS A 418 20.24 -8.49 3.40
N THR A 419 20.86 -8.17 2.27
CA THR A 419 21.43 -9.17 1.34
C THR A 419 22.95 -9.08 1.36
N THR A 420 23.54 -8.31 0.44
CA THR A 420 24.99 -8.10 0.31
C THR A 420 25.46 -6.79 0.96
N SER A 421 24.53 -5.96 1.43
CA SER A 421 24.76 -4.71 2.16
C SER A 421 23.57 -4.37 3.07
N GLY A 422 23.65 -3.23 3.75
CA GLY A 422 22.62 -2.65 4.62
C GLY A 422 23.20 -1.92 5.83
N ASP A 423 22.47 -0.95 6.37
CA ASP A 423 22.78 -0.29 7.64
C ASP A 423 21.80 -0.76 8.73
N ASN A 424 20.60 -0.16 8.84
CA ASN A 424 19.59 -0.56 9.82
C ASN A 424 18.38 -1.25 9.17
N CYS A 425 17.74 -2.18 9.91
CA CYS A 425 16.36 -2.56 9.52
C CYS A 425 15.37 -1.42 9.81
N ILE A 426 15.63 -0.67 10.89
CA ILE A 426 14.92 0.56 11.25
C ILE A 426 15.93 1.60 11.73
N GLU A 427 15.97 2.75 11.09
CA GLU A 427 16.40 4.01 11.70
C GLU A 427 15.16 4.82 12.11
N ALA A 428 15.22 5.46 13.27
CA ALA A 428 14.05 6.06 13.89
C ALA A 428 14.37 7.35 14.63
N ASP A 429 13.91 8.45 14.03
CA ASP A 429 14.11 9.81 14.50
C ASP A 429 12.80 10.51 14.81
N ASN A 430 12.86 11.51 15.70
CA ASN A 430 11.79 12.50 15.79
C ASN A 430 12.07 13.74 14.93
N LEU A 431 13.07 14.51 15.32
CA LEU A 431 13.58 15.65 14.56
C LEU A 431 14.98 15.91 15.08
N GLY A 432 16.02 15.57 14.30
CA GLY A 432 17.41 15.65 14.76
C GLY A 432 17.80 17.01 15.34
N ALA A 433 17.37 18.10 14.70
CA ALA A 433 17.66 19.47 15.14
C ALA A 433 16.94 19.89 16.44
N ASN A 434 15.83 19.24 16.78
CA ASN A 434 15.11 19.45 18.02
C ASN A 434 14.48 18.14 18.49
N PRO A 435 15.24 17.31 19.23
CA PRO A 435 14.78 16.03 19.72
C PRO A 435 13.59 16.10 20.65
N ILE A 436 13.04 17.27 21.02
CA ILE A 436 11.80 17.44 21.80
C ILE A 436 10.62 18.01 21.00
N ALA A 437 10.75 18.14 19.68
CA ALA A 437 9.68 18.68 18.82
C ALA A 437 8.40 17.83 18.84
N THR A 438 7.27 18.52 18.67
CA THR A 438 5.92 17.94 18.64
C THR A 438 5.23 18.24 17.30
N PRO A 439 4.39 17.33 16.75
CA PRO A 439 4.16 15.97 17.25
C PRO A 439 5.43 15.13 17.22
N ARG A 440 5.46 14.16 18.13
CA ARG A 440 6.55 13.18 18.22
C ARG A 440 6.40 12.15 17.10
N SER A 441 7.49 11.73 16.47
CA SER A 441 7.47 10.47 15.70
C SER A 441 7.07 9.37 16.67
N ASN A 442 5.96 8.70 16.36
CA ASN A 442 5.36 7.70 17.25
C ASN A 442 4.51 6.70 16.44
N PRO A 443 5.12 5.97 15.50
CA PRO A 443 4.40 4.98 14.73
C PRO A 443 3.99 3.77 15.58
N THR A 444 2.96 3.07 15.15
CA THR A 444 2.64 1.72 15.66
C THR A 444 2.93 0.66 14.61
N ILE A 445 3.76 -0.32 14.96
CA ILE A 445 4.23 -1.37 14.05
C ILE A 445 3.81 -2.73 14.62
N SER A 446 3.21 -3.59 13.80
CA SER A 446 2.93 -4.98 14.16
C SER A 446 3.43 -5.94 13.08
N ASN A 447 3.86 -7.14 13.46
CA ASN A 447 4.21 -8.19 12.50
C ASN A 447 5.36 -7.76 11.57
N LEU A 448 6.48 -7.30 12.16
CA LEU A 448 7.72 -7.05 11.42
C LEU A 448 8.67 -8.24 11.55
N THR A 449 9.30 -8.66 10.47
CA THR A 449 10.44 -9.58 10.46
C THR A 449 11.65 -8.84 9.91
N CYS A 450 12.68 -8.61 10.73
CA CYS A 450 13.98 -8.06 10.33
C CYS A 450 15.00 -9.20 10.26
N ILE A 451 15.70 -9.31 9.14
CA ILE A 451 16.73 -10.31 8.89
C ILE A 451 18.04 -9.58 8.62
N THR A 452 18.91 -9.56 9.62
CA THR A 452 20.25 -8.97 9.52
C THR A 452 21.22 -9.90 8.79
N SER A 453 22.27 -9.34 8.22
CA SER A 453 23.27 -10.06 7.43
C SER A 453 24.68 -9.84 7.99
N SER A 454 25.56 -10.83 7.85
CA SER A 454 26.99 -10.66 8.15
C SER A 454 27.70 -9.70 7.18
N THR A 455 27.03 -9.30 6.09
CA THR A 455 27.55 -8.31 5.14
C THR A 455 26.98 -6.91 5.37
N GLN A 456 26.09 -6.72 6.34
CA GLN A 456 25.65 -5.38 6.71
C GLN A 456 26.85 -4.57 7.24
N LYS A 457 26.79 -3.24 7.12
CA LYS A 457 27.80 -2.32 7.65
C LYS A 457 28.04 -2.61 9.14
N SER A 458 29.28 -2.46 9.60
CA SER A 458 29.64 -2.72 11.01
C SER A 458 29.05 -1.71 11.99
N SER A 459 28.64 -0.53 11.50
CA SER A 459 27.86 0.47 12.24
C SER A 459 26.41 0.04 12.38
N GLY A 460 25.85 -0.56 11.35
CA GLY A 460 24.42 -0.84 11.26
C GLY A 460 23.85 -1.72 12.36
N HIS A 461 22.54 -1.61 12.54
CA HIS A 461 21.79 -2.22 13.61
C HIS A 461 20.65 -3.09 13.07
N ALA A 462 19.98 -3.84 13.95
CA ALA A 462 18.59 -4.16 13.67
C ALA A 462 17.78 -2.87 13.79
N PHE A 463 17.82 -2.21 14.96
CA PHE A 463 17.11 -0.96 15.19
C PHE A 463 18.03 0.11 15.78
N GLU A 464 18.06 1.29 15.17
CA GLU A 464 18.59 2.52 15.77
C GLU A 464 17.43 3.44 16.13
N LEU A 465 17.29 3.74 17.42
CA LEU A 465 16.23 4.61 17.94
C LEU A 465 16.87 5.84 18.59
N LYS A 466 16.70 7.01 17.98
CA LYS A 466 17.40 8.23 18.41
C LYS A 466 16.53 9.47 18.29
N ALA A 467 17.16 10.61 18.53
CA ALA A 467 16.59 11.95 18.40
C ALA A 467 15.21 12.17 19.07
N GLY A 468 14.88 11.43 20.13
CA GLY A 468 13.62 11.56 20.85
C GLY A 468 12.42 10.84 20.23
N THR A 469 12.64 9.90 19.31
CA THR A 469 11.56 9.10 18.73
C THR A 469 10.80 8.31 19.80
N ALA A 470 9.50 8.14 19.60
CA ALA A 470 8.71 7.07 20.21
C ALA A 470 8.47 5.96 19.17
N MET A 471 7.98 4.81 19.60
CA MET A 471 7.65 3.69 18.72
C MET A 471 6.85 2.64 19.49
N GLN A 472 5.72 2.21 18.94
CA GLN A 472 4.88 1.19 19.54
C GLN A 472 4.96 -0.10 18.72
N MET A 473 5.95 -0.94 19.00
CA MET A 473 6.19 -2.18 18.27
C MET A 473 5.54 -3.39 18.97
N TYR A 474 4.90 -4.26 18.18
CA TYR A 474 4.28 -5.49 18.63
C TYR A 474 4.59 -6.65 17.69
N ASN A 475 4.58 -7.89 18.19
CA ASN A 475 4.58 -9.09 17.36
C ASN A 475 5.75 -9.13 16.34
N SER A 476 6.93 -8.64 16.70
CA SER A 476 8.06 -8.53 15.75
C SER A 476 9.13 -9.57 15.98
N VAL A 477 9.89 -9.89 14.94
CA VAL A 477 10.98 -10.86 14.94
C VAL A 477 12.25 -10.19 14.42
N VAL A 478 13.37 -10.40 15.12
CA VAL A 478 14.72 -10.04 14.64
C VAL A 478 15.53 -11.32 14.53
N GLY A 479 15.80 -11.73 13.30
CA GLY A 479 16.57 -12.91 12.92
C GLY A 479 17.85 -12.55 12.17
N GLY A 480 18.47 -13.56 11.55
CA GLY A 480 19.70 -13.38 10.78
C GLY A 480 20.96 -13.43 11.62
N VAL A 481 22.05 -12.88 11.06
CA VAL A 481 23.37 -12.80 11.70
C VAL A 481 23.65 -11.34 12.01
N ILE A 482 23.90 -11.00 13.28
CA ILE A 482 24.27 -9.65 13.70
C ILE A 482 25.77 -9.61 14.01
N GLU A 483 26.51 -8.79 13.28
CA GLU A 483 27.95 -8.53 13.50
C GLU A 483 28.25 -7.06 13.79
N SER A 484 27.22 -6.26 14.08
CA SER A 484 27.35 -4.85 14.46
C SER A 484 28.34 -4.65 15.60
N THR A 485 29.22 -3.68 15.43
CA THR A 485 30.16 -3.24 16.46
C THR A 485 29.57 -2.19 17.40
N GLU A 486 28.42 -1.62 17.02
CA GLU A 486 27.73 -0.56 17.76
C GLU A 486 26.48 -1.06 18.48
N GLY A 487 25.92 -2.21 18.06
CA GLY A 487 24.88 -2.95 18.79
C GLY A 487 23.81 -3.54 17.87
N CYS A 488 23.01 -4.48 18.35
CA CYS A 488 21.85 -4.95 17.60
C CYS A 488 20.67 -3.98 17.69
N ILE A 489 20.37 -3.51 18.90
CA ILE A 489 19.38 -2.45 19.12
C ILE A 489 20.13 -1.35 19.85
N LEU A 490 20.20 -0.18 19.22
CA LEU A 490 20.78 1.03 19.78
C LEU A 490 19.65 1.99 20.16
N ILE A 491 19.64 2.45 21.41
CA ILE A 491 18.78 3.57 21.84
C ILE A 491 19.69 4.72 22.28
N ALA A 492 19.56 5.88 21.62
CA ALA A 492 20.41 7.04 21.85
C ALA A 492 19.61 8.24 22.39
N GLY A 493 20.16 8.88 23.43
CA GLY A 493 19.63 10.13 24.01
C GLY A 493 18.56 9.93 25.09
N ASP A 494 18.60 10.78 26.12
CA ASP A 494 17.62 10.77 27.23
C ASP A 494 16.20 11.08 26.75
N GLU A 495 16.08 11.91 25.72
CA GLU A 495 14.82 12.28 25.08
C GLU A 495 14.11 11.06 24.48
N THR A 496 14.88 10.08 24.00
CA THR A 496 14.38 8.81 23.43
C THR A 496 14.04 7.84 24.56
N PHE A 497 14.95 7.62 25.52
CA PHE A 497 14.68 6.74 26.68
C PHE A 497 13.44 7.15 27.47
N SER A 498 13.28 8.45 27.70
CA SER A 498 12.13 9.01 28.44
C SER A 498 10.79 8.77 27.74
N GLN A 499 10.77 8.48 26.43
CA GLN A 499 9.54 8.04 25.75
C GLN A 499 9.03 6.69 26.27
N SER A 500 9.86 5.88 26.94
CA SER A 500 9.39 4.61 27.53
C SER A 500 8.85 4.79 28.96
N GLY A 501 9.07 5.94 29.60
CA GLY A 501 8.74 6.22 30.99
C GLY A 501 9.94 6.69 31.81
N SER A 502 9.73 7.00 33.08
CA SER A 502 10.78 7.57 33.95
C SER A 502 11.80 6.54 34.48
N SER A 503 11.52 5.24 34.36
CA SER A 503 12.44 4.17 34.76
C SER A 503 12.06 2.85 34.10
N ALA A 504 13.03 1.95 33.93
CA ALA A 504 12.80 0.59 33.43
C ALA A 504 11.84 -0.24 34.31
N ALA A 505 11.67 0.11 35.59
CA ALA A 505 10.70 -0.56 36.47
C ALA A 505 9.24 -0.17 36.17
N THR A 506 9.01 0.95 35.49
CA THR A 506 7.68 1.47 35.16
C THR A 506 7.66 1.94 33.70
N LEU A 507 7.76 1.01 32.76
CA LEU A 507 7.61 1.33 31.34
C LEU A 507 6.13 1.55 31.01
N ASN A 508 5.69 2.81 31.04
CA ASN A 508 4.31 3.22 30.78
C ASN A 508 4.20 4.25 29.65
N GLY A 509 5.28 4.43 28.89
CA GLY A 509 5.37 5.36 27.78
C GLY A 509 5.00 4.75 26.42
N THR A 510 5.42 5.45 25.36
CA THR A 510 5.12 5.16 23.96
C THR A 510 6.30 4.60 23.18
N LEU A 511 7.47 4.42 23.80
CA LEU A 511 8.56 3.61 23.25
C LEU A 511 8.52 2.19 23.86
N LYS A 512 8.05 1.23 23.07
CA LYS A 512 7.85 -0.17 23.48
C LYS A 512 8.06 -1.15 22.35
N MET A 513 8.40 -2.37 22.73
CA MET A 513 8.55 -3.53 21.85
C MET A 513 7.99 -4.76 22.58
N GLU A 514 6.70 -5.01 22.44
CA GLU A 514 6.00 -6.08 23.15
C GLU A 514 5.80 -7.33 22.28
N ARG A 515 5.68 -8.50 22.92
CA ARG A 515 5.44 -9.78 22.25
C ARG A 515 6.33 -10.04 21.04
N SER A 516 7.59 -9.66 21.16
CA SER A 516 8.57 -9.77 20.09
C SER A 516 9.65 -10.80 20.42
N TYR A 517 10.37 -11.25 19.40
CA TYR A 517 11.37 -12.32 19.53
C TYR A 517 12.65 -12.01 18.77
N ILE A 518 13.77 -11.92 19.47
CA ILE A 518 15.07 -11.60 18.87
C ILE A 518 16.07 -12.76 19.04
N THR A 519 17.11 -12.81 18.21
CA THR A 519 18.18 -13.79 18.40
C THR A 519 18.90 -13.60 19.73
N THR A 520 19.48 -14.67 20.28
CA THR A 520 20.36 -14.56 21.46
C THR A 520 21.57 -13.65 21.19
N ALA A 521 22.12 -13.66 19.97
CA ALA A 521 23.20 -12.76 19.58
C ALA A 521 22.77 -11.30 19.64
N CYS A 522 21.57 -10.97 19.14
CA CYS A 522 21.01 -9.63 19.22
C CYS A 522 20.83 -9.17 20.68
N ALA A 523 20.25 -10.03 21.53
CA ALA A 523 20.05 -9.73 22.95
C ALA A 523 21.37 -9.52 23.72
N ALA A 524 22.47 -10.13 23.27
CA ALA A 524 23.79 -9.95 23.86
C ALA A 524 24.48 -8.64 23.41
N ALA A 525 23.98 -8.00 22.35
CA ALA A 525 24.54 -6.81 21.72
C ALA A 525 23.62 -5.58 21.86
N LEU A 526 22.78 -5.49 22.90
CA LEU A 526 21.96 -4.30 23.15
C LEU A 526 22.84 -3.12 23.59
N ALA A 527 22.67 -1.97 22.96
CA ALA A 527 23.57 -0.82 23.13
C ALA A 527 22.81 0.48 23.39
N GLY A 528 23.50 1.44 24.01
CA GLY A 528 22.94 2.73 24.37
C GLY A 528 22.49 2.83 25.83
N SER A 529 22.57 4.05 26.34
CA SER A 529 22.22 4.38 27.72
C SER A 529 21.77 5.83 27.83
N GLY A 530 20.81 6.08 28.71
CA GLY A 530 20.38 7.41 29.12
C GLY A 530 19.77 7.31 30.53
N THR A 531 18.45 7.49 30.63
CA THR A 531 17.70 7.33 31.89
C THR A 531 17.81 5.90 32.46
N PHE A 532 17.95 4.91 31.57
CA PHE A 532 18.31 3.52 31.85
C PHE A 532 19.04 2.98 30.60
N THR A 533 19.52 1.74 30.65
CA THR A 533 20.18 1.08 29.52
C THR A 533 19.17 0.42 28.58
N THR A 534 19.55 0.22 27.32
CA THR A 534 18.73 -0.55 26.35
C THR A 534 18.50 -1.98 26.80
N ALA A 535 19.46 -2.58 27.52
CA ALA A 535 19.30 -3.90 28.12
C ALA A 535 18.21 -3.94 29.20
N GLU A 536 18.16 -2.93 30.07
CA GLU A 536 17.08 -2.80 31.07
C GLU A 536 15.72 -2.52 30.41
N TRP A 537 15.70 -1.68 29.37
CA TRP A 537 14.50 -1.42 28.58
C TRP A 537 13.93 -2.70 27.96
N PHE A 538 14.79 -3.49 27.30
CA PHE A 538 14.40 -4.73 26.64
C PHE A 538 13.89 -5.76 27.65
N ALA A 539 14.60 -5.94 28.77
CA ALA A 539 14.23 -6.90 29.81
C ALA A 539 12.87 -6.59 30.47
N ALA A 540 12.44 -5.33 30.44
CA ALA A 540 11.16 -4.89 30.99
C ALA A 540 9.99 -4.96 29.98
N GLN A 541 10.23 -5.29 28.71
CA GLN A 541 9.17 -5.36 27.70
C GLN A 541 8.23 -6.56 27.90
N ALA A 542 6.92 -6.33 27.77
CA ALA A 542 5.92 -7.35 28.04
C ALA A 542 5.92 -8.49 27.00
N GLY A 543 6.28 -9.70 27.46
CA GLY A 543 6.25 -10.93 26.65
C GLY A 543 7.22 -10.93 25.46
N THR A 544 8.19 -10.02 25.46
CA THR A 544 9.32 -10.03 24.53
C THR A 544 10.42 -10.94 25.08
N THR A 545 10.98 -11.78 24.23
CA THR A 545 11.98 -12.79 24.63
C THR A 545 13.09 -12.90 23.60
N SER A 546 14.18 -13.61 23.92
CA SER A 546 15.24 -13.94 22.97
C SER A 546 15.52 -15.43 22.91
N GLY A 547 16.14 -15.90 21.83
CA GLY A 547 16.55 -17.30 21.66
C GLY A 547 16.92 -17.66 20.23
N SER A 548 16.69 -18.92 19.84
CA SER A 548 16.88 -19.36 18.45
C SER A 548 15.70 -18.92 17.60
N VAL A 549 15.97 -18.14 16.56
CA VAL A 549 14.98 -17.65 15.60
C VAL A 549 15.02 -18.54 14.37
N ASP A 550 13.96 -19.31 14.12
CA ASP A 550 13.88 -20.33 13.07
C ASP A 550 13.18 -19.83 11.81
N LEU A 551 13.69 -18.74 11.21
CA LEU A 551 13.22 -18.27 9.91
C LEU A 551 13.66 -19.22 8.79
N GLY A 552 12.82 -19.38 7.77
CA GLY A 552 13.03 -20.31 6.67
C GLY A 552 12.17 -19.98 5.44
N GLY A 553 11.71 -21.03 4.76
CA GLY A 553 11.05 -20.90 3.46
C GLY A 553 12.04 -20.64 2.32
N PRO A 554 11.56 -20.57 1.07
CA PRO A 554 12.41 -20.36 -0.10
C PRO A 554 13.30 -19.11 0.01
N ASN A 555 12.74 -18.03 0.56
CA ASN A 555 13.40 -16.73 0.64
C ASN A 555 13.98 -16.43 2.04
N GLY A 556 13.81 -17.33 3.02
CA GLY A 556 14.43 -17.20 4.35
C GLY A 556 13.71 -16.29 5.36
N TRP A 557 12.47 -15.88 5.12
CA TRP A 557 11.71 -14.97 6.01
C TRP A 557 10.41 -15.55 6.59
N THR A 558 10.05 -16.78 6.27
CA THR A 558 8.84 -17.40 6.84
C THR A 558 9.14 -18.00 8.19
N ASN A 559 8.20 -17.91 9.14
CA ASN A 559 8.46 -18.43 10.47
C ASN A 559 8.50 -19.96 10.51
N GLY A 560 9.38 -20.48 11.37
CA GLY A 560 9.33 -21.85 11.83
C GLY A 560 8.48 -22.02 13.10
N SER A 561 8.58 -23.21 13.66
CA SER A 561 7.81 -23.64 14.84
C SER A 561 8.10 -22.85 16.11
N LEU A 562 9.33 -22.36 16.32
CA LEU A 562 9.71 -21.66 17.55
C LEU A 562 9.11 -20.26 17.59
N ILE A 563 9.16 -19.54 16.47
CA ILE A 563 8.52 -18.24 16.33
C ILE A 563 7.00 -18.38 16.40
N ASN A 564 6.40 -19.35 15.69
CA ASN A 564 4.95 -19.55 15.68
C ASN A 564 4.37 -20.02 17.03
N ALA A 565 5.21 -20.51 17.96
CA ALA A 565 4.79 -20.83 19.32
C ALA A 565 4.65 -19.59 20.24
N LYS A 566 5.05 -18.39 19.79
CA LYS A 566 5.00 -17.17 20.58
C LYS A 566 3.57 -16.62 20.67
N THR A 567 3.26 -16.00 21.80
CA THR A 567 1.95 -15.39 22.01
C THR A 567 1.86 -14.05 21.30
N VAL A 568 0.79 -13.85 20.54
CA VAL A 568 0.50 -12.64 19.77
C VAL A 568 -0.30 -11.61 20.57
N THR A 569 -0.17 -10.33 20.22
CA THR A 569 -1.04 -9.22 20.62
C THR A 569 -2.01 -8.89 19.49
N ASN A 570 -3.30 -8.75 19.80
CA ASN A 570 -4.35 -8.34 18.86
C ASN A 570 -5.16 -7.17 19.43
N GLY A 571 -6.02 -6.58 18.60
CA GLY A 571 -6.88 -5.46 19.02
C GLY A 571 -6.13 -4.12 19.10
N LEU A 572 -5.09 -3.94 18.28
CA LEU A 572 -4.27 -2.73 18.21
C LEU A 572 -4.97 -1.55 17.49
N GLY A 573 -6.22 -1.75 17.04
CA GLY A 573 -7.00 -0.77 16.28
C GLY A 573 -7.59 -1.41 15.02
N THR A 574 -8.44 -0.66 14.31
CA THR A 574 -9.12 -1.15 13.10
C THR A 574 -8.19 -1.25 11.89
N PHE A 575 -7.02 -0.62 11.94
CA PHE A 575 -6.00 -0.79 10.91
C PHE A 575 -5.39 -2.19 10.93
N PHE A 576 -5.13 -2.74 12.13
CA PHE A 576 -4.36 -3.97 12.27
C PHE A 576 -5.25 -5.21 12.10
N ASP A 577 -4.83 -6.11 11.22
CA ASP A 577 -5.41 -7.44 11.07
C ASP A 577 -5.26 -8.23 12.37
N THR A 578 -6.28 -9.03 12.67
CA THR A 578 -6.18 -10.01 13.75
C THR A 578 -5.37 -11.21 13.25
N VAL A 579 -4.24 -11.48 13.89
CA VAL A 579 -3.29 -12.53 13.52
C VAL A 579 -3.13 -13.54 14.64
N ASP A 580 -2.63 -14.73 14.31
CA ASP A 580 -2.30 -15.79 15.27
C ASP A 580 -0.79 -16.07 15.39
N HIS A 581 0.05 -15.19 14.84
CA HIS A 581 1.50 -15.31 14.78
C HIS A 581 2.19 -13.95 15.01
N ILE A 582 3.47 -14.01 15.39
CA ILE A 582 4.40 -12.88 15.36
C ILE A 582 5.23 -12.93 14.07
N GLY A 583 5.97 -11.87 13.74
CA GLY A 583 6.71 -11.76 12.47
C GLY A 583 5.79 -11.42 11.30
N GLY A 584 6.39 -11.04 10.17
CA GLY A 584 5.69 -10.59 8.97
C GLY A 584 5.10 -11.70 8.11
N VAL A 585 5.59 -12.95 8.22
CA VAL A 585 5.08 -14.09 7.44
C VAL A 585 5.03 -15.36 8.32
N LYS A 586 3.82 -15.84 8.59
CA LYS A 586 3.59 -17.02 9.43
C LYS A 586 4.26 -18.29 8.93
N ASP A 587 4.10 -18.61 7.65
CA ASP A 587 4.64 -19.82 7.05
C ASP A 587 4.58 -19.71 5.51
N ASP A 588 5.19 -20.68 4.83
CA ASP A 588 5.24 -20.71 3.37
C ASP A 588 3.85 -20.77 2.70
N THR A 589 2.81 -21.26 3.39
CA THR A 589 1.48 -21.37 2.79
C THR A 589 0.70 -20.07 2.83
N SER A 590 1.07 -19.16 3.73
CA SER A 590 0.48 -17.82 3.87
C SER A 590 1.46 -16.71 3.47
N ASP A 591 2.50 -17.04 2.70
CA ASP A 591 3.50 -16.07 2.30
C ASP A 591 2.94 -15.10 1.25
N TRP A 592 2.59 -13.90 1.73
CA TRP A 592 2.00 -12.82 0.94
C TRP A 592 2.98 -12.21 -0.07
N THR A 593 4.27 -12.53 0.00
CA THR A 593 5.28 -12.03 -0.96
C THR A 593 5.27 -12.80 -2.28
N LYS A 594 4.62 -13.98 -2.33
CA LYS A 594 4.67 -14.89 -3.48
C LYS A 594 3.90 -14.38 -4.69
N GLY A 595 4.44 -14.66 -5.87
CA GLY A 595 3.81 -14.38 -7.16
C GLY A 595 4.11 -13.00 -7.74
N TRP A 596 4.37 -12.01 -6.88
CA TRP A 596 4.43 -10.61 -7.32
C TRP A 596 5.70 -9.87 -6.90
N SER A 597 6.46 -10.34 -5.92
CA SER A 597 7.72 -9.71 -5.54
C SER A 597 8.80 -9.97 -6.60
N TYR A 598 9.92 -9.25 -6.52
CA TYR A 598 11.03 -9.47 -7.44
C TYR A 598 11.80 -10.69 -6.98
N ASP A 599 11.97 -11.66 -7.88
CA ASP A 599 12.79 -12.84 -7.65
C ASP A 599 14.24 -12.51 -8.04
N TYR A 600 15.11 -12.43 -7.03
CA TYR A 600 16.51 -12.04 -7.16
C TYR A 600 17.49 -13.14 -6.73
N ASP A 601 16.98 -14.32 -6.34
CA ASP A 601 17.76 -15.47 -5.88
C ASP A 601 18.18 -16.43 -7.02
#